data_AF-A0A4V6AQ54-F1
#
_entry.id   AF-A0A4V6AQ54-F1
#
_cell.length_a   1.000
_cell.length_b   1.000
_cell.length_c   1.000
_cell.angle_alpha   90.00
_cell.angle_beta   90.00
_cell.angle_gamma   90.00
#
_symmetry.space_group_name_H-M   'P 1'
#
loop_
_entity.id
_entity.type
_entity.pdbx_description
1 polymer ?
#
loop_
_entity_poly.entity_id
_entity_poly.type
_entity_poly.pdbx_seq_one_letter_code
_entity_poly.pdbx_strand_id
1 'polypeptide(L)'
;MGGGVRAGCGDPAPLADDQQRAGSALRGFHQLTVKDRAHYIQWSASQPCLRPAPESRLCGYLWRRKWLGQWTKQLFIIRNDVLLVS
;
A
#
# COMPACT_ATOMS: atom_id res chain seq x y z
N MET A 1 14.08 -16.86 65.20
CA MET A 1 14.24 -15.48 64.69
C MET A 1 15.03 -15.61 63.41
N GLY A 2 14.46 -15.53 62.21
CA GLY A 2 13.59 -14.49 61.70
C GLY A 2 14.45 -13.59 60.82
N GLY A 3 14.60 -13.93 59.54
CA GLY A 3 15.46 -13.20 58.60
C GLY A 3 14.99 -13.44 57.17
N GLY A 4 13.83 -12.88 56.82
CA GLY A 4 13.38 -12.80 55.44
C GLY A 4 14.10 -11.66 54.73
N VAL A 5 14.63 -11.93 53.53
CA VAL A 5 15.12 -10.89 52.63
C VAL A 5 14.33 -10.99 51.33
N ARG A 6 13.88 -9.82 50.89
CA ARG A 6 12.74 -9.54 50.03
C ARG A 6 12.93 -9.97 48.57
N ALA A 7 11.76 -10.20 47.97
CA ALA A 7 11.48 -10.42 46.56
C ALA A 7 12.40 -9.65 45.59
N GLY A 8 12.87 -10.36 44.56
CA GLY A 8 13.50 -9.76 43.41
C GLY A 8 12.55 -8.78 42.72
N CYS A 9 12.98 -7.53 42.59
CA CYS A 9 12.48 -6.66 41.53
C CYS A 9 13.13 -7.13 40.23
N GLY A 10 12.40 -7.93 39.44
CA GLY A 10 12.71 -8.03 38.02
C GLY A 10 12.37 -6.68 37.39
N ASP A 11 13.37 -6.05 36.78
CA ASP A 11 13.18 -4.82 36.01
C ASP A 11 12.12 -5.05 34.93
N PRO A 12 11.14 -4.14 34.73
CA PRO A 12 10.26 -4.21 33.58
C PRO A 12 11.10 -3.95 32.32
N ALA A 13 11.14 -4.95 31.43
CA ALA A 13 11.83 -4.87 30.14
C ALA A 13 11.43 -3.59 29.36
N PRO A 14 12.37 -2.91 28.69
CA PRO A 14 12.07 -1.70 27.94
C PRO A 14 11.25 -2.04 26.69
N LEU A 15 9.94 -1.83 26.74
CA LEU A 15 8.99 -1.93 25.60
C LEU A 15 9.21 -0.86 24.51
N ALA A 16 10.27 -0.05 24.60
CA ALA A 16 10.54 1.06 23.68
C ALA A 16 11.20 0.62 22.36
N ASP A 17 11.95 -0.48 22.37
CA ASP A 17 12.71 -0.94 21.20
C ASP A 17 11.82 -1.49 20.08
N ASP A 18 10.72 -2.17 20.44
CA ASP A 18 9.77 -2.72 19.45
C ASP A 18 8.97 -1.60 18.75
N GLN A 19 8.56 -0.57 19.48
CA GLN A 19 7.89 0.61 18.91
C GLN A 19 8.82 1.39 17.96
N GLN A 20 10.09 1.53 18.34
CA GLN A 20 11.12 2.20 17.54
C GLN A 20 11.46 1.39 16.28
N ARG A 21 11.49 0.05 16.38
CA ARG A 21 11.70 -0.87 15.27
C ARG A 21 10.52 -0.87 14.31
N ALA A 22 9.28 -0.89 14.81
CA ALA A 22 8.08 -0.78 13.99
C ALA A 22 8.00 0.56 13.25
N GLY A 23 8.31 1.68 13.93
CA GLY A 23 8.36 3.00 13.30
C GLY A 23 9.46 3.12 12.23
N SER A 24 10.60 2.46 12.44
CA SER A 24 11.70 2.42 11.47
C SER A 24 11.37 1.50 10.27
N ALA A 25 10.66 0.39 10.50
CA ALA A 25 10.15 -0.47 9.44
C ALA A 25 9.13 0.28 8.57
N LEU A 26 8.17 0.99 9.17
CA LEU A 26 7.17 1.79 8.44
C LEU A 26 7.82 2.90 7.59
N ARG A 27 8.83 3.58 8.13
CA ARG A 27 9.63 4.55 7.36
C ARG A 27 10.39 3.89 6.21
N GLY A 28 10.94 2.69 6.44
CA GLY A 28 11.57 1.88 5.40
C GLY A 28 10.63 1.48 4.27
N PHE A 29 9.43 0.99 4.61
CA PHE A 29 8.39 0.66 3.62
C PHE A 29 7.94 1.89 2.84
N HIS A 30 7.71 3.02 3.50
CA HIS A 30 7.37 4.28 2.83
C HIS A 30 8.48 4.75 1.88
N GLN A 31 9.75 4.59 2.28
CA GLN A 31 10.88 4.94 1.42
C GLN A 31 10.99 4.03 0.18
N LEU A 32 10.69 2.73 0.32
CA LEU A 32 10.68 1.77 -0.78
C LEU A 32 9.56 2.06 -1.77
N THR A 33 8.34 2.32 -1.30
CA THR A 33 7.19 2.64 -2.17
C THR A 33 7.38 3.96 -2.92
N VAL A 34 7.96 4.97 -2.26
CA VAL A 34 8.27 6.25 -2.92
C VAL A 34 9.38 6.11 -3.95
N LYS A 35 10.44 5.32 -3.66
CA LYS A 35 11.53 5.08 -4.62
C LYS A 35 11.07 4.27 -5.84
N ASP A 36 10.31 3.20 -5.62
CA ASP A 36 9.75 2.38 -6.69
C ASP A 36 8.83 3.20 -7.61
N ARG A 37 7.94 4.00 -7.00
CA ARG A 37 7.05 4.91 -7.73
C ARG A 37 7.83 5.99 -8.49
N ALA A 38 8.85 6.59 -7.88
CA ALA A 38 9.68 7.60 -8.54
C ALA A 38 10.50 7.01 -9.70
N HIS A 39 11.01 5.79 -9.54
CA HIS A 39 11.73 5.08 -10.60
C HIS A 39 10.81 4.76 -11.78
N TYR A 40 9.58 4.29 -11.52
CA TYR A 40 8.58 4.06 -12.56
C TYR A 40 8.16 5.35 -13.27
N ILE A 41 7.94 6.44 -12.54
CA ILE A 41 7.61 7.75 -13.10
C ILE A 41 8.76 8.30 -13.94
N GLN A 42 10.00 8.20 -13.47
CA GLN A 42 11.18 8.65 -14.21
C GLN A 42 11.43 7.81 -15.47
N TRP A 43 11.26 6.48 -15.38
CA TRP A 43 11.37 5.57 -16.52
C TRP A 43 10.31 5.85 -17.60
N SER A 44 9.07 6.10 -17.18
CA SER A 44 7.99 6.45 -18.10
C SER A 44 8.18 7.85 -18.69
N ALA A 45 8.72 8.80 -17.92
CA ALA A 45 9.00 10.16 -18.39
C ALA A 45 10.20 10.25 -19.35
N SER A 46 11.15 9.31 -19.28
CA SER A 46 12.34 9.29 -20.15
C SER A 46 12.11 8.65 -21.53
N GLN A 47 10.91 8.16 -21.83
CA GLN A 47 10.51 7.70 -23.16
C GLN A 47 9.80 8.82 -23.93
N PRO A 48 10.48 9.61 -24.79
CA PRO A 48 9.98 10.92 -25.16
C PRO A 48 8.92 10.94 -26.28
N CYS A 49 8.71 9.88 -27.08
CA CYS A 49 7.92 10.03 -28.33
C CYS A 49 7.19 8.78 -28.88
N LEU A 50 6.95 7.71 -28.11
CA LEU A 50 6.28 6.50 -28.63
C LEU A 50 4.94 6.15 -27.95
N ARG A 51 4.47 6.99 -27.03
CA ARG A 51 3.16 6.84 -26.40
C ARG A 51 2.39 8.15 -26.61
N PRO A 52 1.13 8.10 -27.09
CA PRO A 52 0.18 9.18 -26.85
C PRO A 52 0.28 9.57 -25.37
N ALA A 53 0.10 10.86 -25.05
CA ALA A 53 0.10 11.42 -23.68
C ALA A 53 -0.42 10.38 -22.67
N PRO A 54 0.10 10.26 -21.44
CA PRO A 54 -0.31 9.25 -20.48
C PRO A 54 -1.82 9.40 -20.23
N GLU A 55 -2.61 8.78 -21.09
CA GLU A 55 -4.03 8.74 -20.97
C GLU A 55 -4.19 7.96 -19.70
N SER A 56 -4.77 8.61 -18.69
CA SER A 56 -5.04 8.07 -17.37
C SER A 56 -5.94 6.85 -17.53
N ARG A 57 -5.36 5.73 -17.97
CA ARG A 57 -6.02 4.51 -18.39
C ARG A 57 -6.24 3.68 -17.14
N LEU A 58 -7.24 4.07 -16.36
CA LEU A 58 -7.66 3.29 -15.20
C LEU A 58 -8.43 2.07 -15.72
N CYS A 59 -7.86 0.88 -15.63
CA CYS A 59 -8.57 -0.36 -15.95
C CYS A 59 -8.73 -1.22 -14.71
N GLY A 60 -9.90 -1.86 -14.58
CA GLY A 60 -10.18 -2.72 -13.45
C GLY A 60 -11.43 -3.56 -13.66
N TYR A 61 -11.64 -4.52 -12.77
CA TYR A 61 -12.86 -5.33 -12.76
C TYR A 61 -13.75 -4.85 -11.61
N LEU A 62 -15.03 -4.63 -11.91
CA LEU A 62 -16.05 -4.37 -10.92
C LEU A 62 -17.16 -5.42 -11.00
N TRP A 63 -17.87 -5.62 -9.90
CA TRP A 63 -19.04 -6.48 -9.87
C TRP A 63 -20.29 -5.63 -10.10
N ARG A 64 -20.95 -5.85 -11.23
CA ARG A 64 -22.21 -5.18 -11.56
C ARG A 64 -23.38 -6.08 -11.18
N ARG A 65 -24.28 -5.56 -10.36
CA ARG A 65 -25.51 -6.25 -9.95
C ARG A 65 -26.55 -6.14 -11.07
N LYS A 66 -27.04 -7.29 -11.55
CA LYS A 66 -28.17 -7.38 -12.48
C LYS A 66 -29.49 -7.43 -11.71
N TRP A 67 -30.59 -7.13 -12.41
CA TRP A 67 -31.95 -7.10 -11.86
C TRP A 67 -32.37 -8.44 -11.21
N LEU A 68 -31.87 -9.57 -11.72
CA LEU A 68 -32.15 -10.93 -11.22
C LEU A 68 -31.23 -11.39 -10.06
N GLY A 69 -30.54 -10.47 -9.38
CA GLY A 69 -29.63 -10.82 -8.27
C GLY A 69 -28.31 -11.48 -8.70
N GLN A 70 -28.09 -11.62 -10.00
CA GLN A 70 -26.83 -12.09 -10.56
C GLN A 70 -25.79 -10.97 -10.51
N TRP A 71 -24.57 -11.31 -10.09
CA TRP A 71 -23.42 -10.42 -10.19
C TRP A 71 -22.59 -10.84 -11.39
N THR A 72 -22.23 -9.87 -12.23
CA THR A 72 -21.33 -10.11 -13.35
C THR A 72 -20.04 -9.33 -13.14
N LYS A 73 -18.90 -9.99 -13.33
CA LYS A 73 -17.59 -9.37 -13.28
C LYS A 73 -17.39 -8.64 -14.60
N GLN A 74 -17.42 -7.31 -14.57
CA GLN A 74 -17.34 -6.46 -15.75
C GLN A 74 -16.01 -5.70 -15.73
N LEU A 75 -15.33 -5.70 -16.88
CA LEU A 75 -14.14 -4.88 -17.08
C LEU A 75 -14.57 -3.43 -17.36
N PHE A 76 -14.02 -2.50 -16.61
CA PHE A 76 -14.14 -1.07 -16.87
C PHE A 76 -12.78 -0.50 -17.26
N ILE A 77 -12.79 0.43 -18.21
CA ILE A 77 -11.60 1.14 -18.69
C ILE A 77 -11.98 2.62 -18.75
N ILE A 78 -11.31 3.47 -18.00
CA ILE A 78 -11.44 4.92 -18.10
C ILE A 78 -10.34 5.40 -19.05
N ARG A 79 -10.71 6.15 -20.09
CA ARG A 79 -9.78 6.71 -21.07
C ARG A 79 -10.24 8.13 -21.40
N ASN A 80 -9.43 9.12 -21.05
CA ASN A 80 -9.67 10.53 -21.39
C ASN A 80 -11.09 10.97 -20.99
N ASP A 81 -11.46 10.70 -19.74
CA ASP A 81 -12.78 11.00 -19.15
C ASP A 81 -13.97 10.18 -19.69
N VAL A 82 -13.72 9.23 -20.61
CA VAL A 82 -14.74 8.28 -21.09
C VAL A 82 -14.63 6.96 -20.33
N LEU A 83 -15.75 6.54 -19.72
CA LEU A 83 -15.89 5.20 -19.14
C LEU A 83 -16.33 4.20 -20.21
N LEU A 84 -15.47 3.25 -20.52
CA LEU A 84 -15.76 2.11 -21.39
C LEU A 84 -16.04 0.88 -20.52
N VAL A 85 -17.13 0.18 -20.83
CA VAL A 85 -17.51 -1.07 -20.19
C VAL A 85 -17.57 -2.16 -21.25
N SER A 86 -16.81 -3.24 -21.05
CA SER A 86 -16.76 -4.40 -21.95
C SER A 86 -17.68 -5.53 -21.50
#